data_AF-A0A7Y3KK18-F1
#
_entry.id   AF-A0A7Y3KK18-F1
#
_cell.length_a   1.000
_cell.length_b   1.000
_cell.length_c   1.000
_cell.angle_alpha   90.00
_cell.angle_beta   90.00
_cell.angle_gamma   90.00
#
_symmetry.space_group_name_H-M   'P 1'
#
loop_
_entity.id
_entity.type
_entity.pdbx_description
1 polymer ?
#
loop_
_entity_poly.entity_id
_entity_poly.type
_entity_poly.pdbx_seq_one_letter_code
_entity_poly.pdbx_strand_id
1 'polypeptide(L)'
;MKRSNFKIIPNKRTLISFLAISVILAAFGCSGNGNKENAGSDNSTAAPAAAATVTLADSLTDKGIGPVTAVTLADVIKDSADKGETLFKAKCAACHKLDSRLVGPALNGVTKRRTPEWIMNQIMNPAEQDTKDPLGNALLAKYMTQMTFQNVSQADARDILEYFRSNDASK
;
A
#
# COMPACT_ATOMS: atom_id res chain seq x y z
N MET A 1 -7.93 -38.35 -31.82
CA MET A 1 -8.55 -39.08 -30.69
C MET A 1 -7.58 -40.15 -30.18
N LYS A 2 -6.67 -39.83 -29.26
CA LYS A 2 -5.85 -40.82 -28.54
C LYS A 2 -5.85 -40.44 -27.07
N ARG A 3 -6.60 -41.23 -26.27
CA ARG A 3 -6.75 -41.04 -24.82
C ARG A 3 -5.53 -41.64 -24.14
N SER A 4 -4.66 -40.80 -23.60
CA SER A 4 -3.56 -41.20 -22.71
C SER A 4 -4.12 -41.49 -21.31
N ASN A 5 -3.94 -42.72 -20.84
CA ASN A 5 -4.35 -43.18 -19.52
C ASN A 5 -3.30 -42.76 -18.49
N PHE A 6 -3.63 -41.80 -17.62
CA PHE A 6 -2.81 -41.43 -16.48
C PHE A 6 -3.15 -42.35 -15.30
N LYS A 7 -2.19 -43.16 -14.84
CA LYS A 7 -2.35 -44.10 -13.73
C LYS A 7 -1.86 -43.44 -12.45
N ILE A 8 -2.78 -43.08 -11.57
CA ILE A 8 -2.52 -42.52 -10.24
C ILE A 8 -2.02 -43.64 -9.33
N ILE A 9 -0.83 -43.47 -8.73
CA ILE A 9 -0.27 -44.36 -7.71
C ILE A 9 -0.56 -43.74 -6.33
N PRO A 10 -1.30 -44.40 -5.43
CA PRO A 10 -1.47 -43.92 -4.06
C PRO A 10 -0.28 -44.37 -3.17
N ASN A 11 0.49 -43.40 -2.68
CA ASN A 11 1.38 -43.57 -1.54
C ASN A 11 0.51 -43.61 -0.27
N LYS A 12 0.44 -44.79 0.36
CA LYS A 12 -0.01 -44.95 1.74
C LYS A 12 1.21 -45.32 2.58
N ARG A 13 1.24 -44.79 3.81
CA ARG A 13 2.02 -45.25 4.98
C ARG A 13 3.46 -44.74 5.06
N THR A 14 3.67 -43.75 5.92
CA THR A 14 4.55 -43.93 7.08
C THR A 14 4.23 -42.89 8.14
N LEU A 15 3.37 -43.26 9.09
CA LEU A 15 3.38 -42.67 10.43
C LEU A 15 4.75 -42.98 11.04
N ILE A 16 5.51 -41.95 11.39
CA ILE A 16 6.60 -42.08 12.35
C ILE A 16 6.39 -41.00 13.40
N SER A 17 5.72 -41.42 14.47
CA SER A 17 5.74 -40.74 15.77
C SER A 17 7.18 -40.67 16.26
N PHE A 18 7.71 -39.46 16.49
CA PHE A 18 8.87 -39.28 17.36
C PHE A 18 8.42 -38.68 18.69
N LEU A 19 8.64 -39.53 19.69
CA LEU A 19 8.47 -39.37 21.12
C LEU A 19 9.29 -38.18 21.66
N ALA A 20 8.61 -37.41 22.51
CA ALA A 20 9.03 -36.59 23.67
C ALA A 20 10.51 -36.40 24.06
N ILE A 21 10.71 -35.39 24.94
CA ILE A 21 11.85 -35.09 25.84
C ILE A 21 12.76 -33.97 25.27
N SER A 22 12.97 -32.79 25.87
CA SER A 22 13.16 -32.42 27.28
C SER A 22 12.77 -30.96 27.57
N VAL A 23 12.20 -30.79 28.76
CA VAL A 23 12.13 -29.54 29.54
C VAL A 23 13.54 -29.13 29.99
N ILE A 24 13.95 -27.87 29.77
CA ILE A 24 14.99 -27.23 30.57
C ILE A 24 14.48 -25.86 31.02
N LEU A 25 14.13 -25.82 32.30
CA LEU A 25 13.89 -24.64 33.11
C LEU A 25 15.25 -24.12 33.59
N ALA A 26 15.59 -22.87 33.33
CA ALA A 26 16.69 -22.19 34.00
C ALA A 26 16.23 -20.79 34.42
N ALA A 27 15.81 -20.70 35.69
CA ALA A 27 15.66 -19.45 36.41
C ALA A 27 17.04 -18.98 36.87
N PHE A 28 17.43 -17.78 36.45
CA PHE A 28 18.40 -16.96 37.18
C PHE A 28 17.71 -15.63 37.52
N GLY A 29 17.46 -15.44 38.82
CA GLY A 29 17.09 -14.15 39.40
C GLY A 29 18.29 -13.47 40.04
N CYS A 30 18.27 -12.13 40.07
CA CYS A 30 18.63 -11.23 41.17
C CYS A 30 18.42 -9.80 40.66
N SER A 31 17.46 -9.02 41.16
CA SER A 31 17.43 -8.30 42.46
C SER A 31 18.30 -7.04 42.45
N GLY A 32 17.65 -5.88 42.38
CA GLY A 32 18.24 -4.54 42.47
C GLY A 32 17.17 -3.47 42.64
N ASN A 33 16.90 -3.12 43.90
CA ASN A 33 15.83 -2.25 44.40
C ASN A 33 16.18 -0.75 44.30
N GLY A 34 15.31 0.06 43.70
CA GLY A 34 15.29 1.52 43.77
C GLY A 34 13.85 2.04 43.61
N ASN A 35 13.32 2.65 44.66
CA ASN A 35 11.91 3.04 44.83
C ASN A 35 11.66 4.51 44.47
N LYS A 36 10.38 4.81 44.18
CA LYS A 36 9.66 6.11 44.03
C LYS A 36 9.57 6.66 42.59
N GLU A 37 8.41 7.04 42.05
CA GLU A 37 7.06 7.20 42.61
C GLU A 37 6.00 7.29 41.47
N ASN A 38 4.88 6.61 41.70
CA ASN A 38 3.49 6.85 41.28
C ASN A 38 3.13 7.40 39.88
N ALA A 39 2.47 6.53 39.10
CA ALA A 39 1.24 6.87 38.37
C ALA A 39 0.36 5.62 38.21
N GLY A 40 -0.63 5.46 39.10
CA GLY A 40 -1.83 4.65 38.83
C GLY A 40 -2.88 5.53 38.12
N SER A 41 -3.84 5.04 37.36
CA SER A 41 -4.40 3.69 37.27
C SER A 41 -5.14 3.53 35.94
N ASP A 42 -4.80 2.45 35.26
CA ASP A 42 -5.59 1.53 34.42
C ASP A 42 -7.06 1.88 34.10
N ASN A 43 -7.45 1.75 32.83
CA ASN A 43 -7.93 0.47 32.30
C ASN A 43 -8.48 0.66 30.87
N SER A 44 -7.75 0.18 29.86
CA SER A 44 -8.37 -0.30 28.63
C SER A 44 -7.47 -1.33 27.97
N THR A 45 -8.06 -2.52 27.82
CA THR A 45 -7.51 -3.77 27.32
C THR A 45 -6.71 -3.60 26.03
N ALA A 46 -5.54 -4.22 26.01
CA ALA A 46 -4.61 -4.23 24.90
C ALA A 46 -5.21 -4.83 23.61
N ALA A 47 -5.08 -4.08 22.51
CA ALA A 47 -5.18 -4.54 21.13
C ALA A 47 -3.89 -4.13 20.38
N PRO A 48 -3.39 -4.90 19.39
CA PRO A 48 -2.03 -4.75 18.90
C PRO A 48 -1.85 -3.53 17.97
N ALA A 49 -0.75 -2.81 18.21
CA ALA A 49 0.05 -1.96 17.32
C ALA A 49 -0.62 -1.28 16.09
N ALA A 50 -0.99 -0.02 16.31
CA ALA A 50 -0.72 1.16 15.47
C ALA A 50 -0.93 1.06 13.95
N ALA A 51 -2.15 1.31 13.50
CA ALA A 51 -2.35 2.03 12.24
C ALA A 51 -1.91 3.50 12.45
N ALA A 52 -0.85 3.93 11.78
CA ALA A 52 -0.43 5.33 11.81
C ALA A 52 -1.60 6.20 11.31
N THR A 53 -2.05 7.13 12.15
CA THR A 53 -3.07 8.12 11.78
C THR A 53 -2.43 9.16 10.87
N VAL A 54 -2.38 8.89 9.56
CA VAL A 54 -1.92 9.88 8.58
C VAL A 54 -2.98 10.96 8.43
N THR A 55 -2.63 12.21 8.74
CA THR A 55 -3.57 13.33 8.65
C THR A 55 -3.69 13.85 7.21
N LEU A 56 -4.74 14.63 6.93
CA LEU A 56 -4.87 15.30 5.63
C LEU A 56 -3.70 16.28 5.38
N ALA A 57 -3.22 16.96 6.43
CA ALA A 57 -2.08 17.85 6.33
C ALA A 57 -0.81 17.09 5.89
N ASP A 58 -0.51 15.98 6.56
CA ASP A 58 0.65 15.12 6.21
C ASP A 58 0.54 14.67 4.75
N SER A 59 -0.65 14.24 4.36
CA SER A 59 -0.95 13.76 3.01
C SER A 59 -0.86 14.84 1.91
N LEU A 60 -0.89 16.12 2.27
CA LEU A 60 -0.75 17.25 1.35
C LEU A 60 0.66 17.86 1.35
N THR A 61 1.54 17.40 2.23
CA THR A 61 2.96 17.80 2.26
C THR A 61 3.90 16.70 1.80
N ASP A 62 3.48 15.44 1.92
CA ASP A 62 4.24 14.27 1.51
C ASP A 62 4.35 14.19 -0.02
N LYS A 63 5.57 13.95 -0.52
CA LYS A 63 5.92 13.82 -1.95
C LYS A 63 6.12 12.36 -2.37
N GLY A 64 6.08 11.41 -1.43
CA GLY A 64 6.31 10.00 -1.66
C GLY A 64 7.77 9.68 -1.91
N ILE A 65 8.01 8.46 -2.42
CA ILE A 65 9.35 7.90 -2.61
C ILE A 65 9.61 7.72 -4.10
N GLY A 66 10.40 8.62 -4.69
CA GLY A 66 10.75 8.53 -6.10
C GLY A 66 11.48 9.75 -6.65
N PRO A 67 11.73 9.76 -7.97
CA PRO A 67 12.53 10.80 -8.62
C PRO A 67 11.80 12.14 -8.78
N VAL A 68 10.47 12.19 -8.60
CA VAL A 68 9.69 13.42 -8.78
C VAL A 68 9.67 14.18 -7.46
N THR A 69 10.48 15.23 -7.38
CA THR A 69 10.62 16.05 -6.17
C THR A 69 9.92 17.40 -6.27
N ALA A 70 9.52 17.80 -7.48
CA ALA A 70 8.77 19.03 -7.74
C ALA A 70 7.94 18.90 -9.01
N VAL A 71 6.71 19.41 -8.99
CA VAL A 71 5.83 19.55 -10.16
C VAL A 71 5.26 20.96 -10.20
N THR A 72 5.54 21.68 -11.28
CA THR A 72 4.91 22.98 -11.54
C THR A 72 3.56 22.77 -12.22
N LEU A 73 2.50 23.30 -11.60
CA LEU A 73 1.13 23.22 -12.11
C LEU A 73 0.66 24.62 -12.51
N ALA A 74 0.14 24.74 -13.73
CA ALA A 74 -0.62 25.88 -14.22
C ALA A 74 -2.07 25.42 -14.48
N ASP A 75 -2.74 25.96 -15.48
CA ASP A 75 -4.00 25.41 -15.95
C ASP A 75 -3.87 23.95 -16.40
N VAL A 76 -5.00 23.24 -16.42
CA VAL A 76 -5.04 21.87 -16.91
C VAL A 76 -4.62 21.84 -18.38
N ILE A 77 -3.66 20.98 -18.70
CA ILE A 77 -3.15 20.83 -20.07
C ILE A 77 -4.04 19.80 -20.77
N LYS A 78 -5.01 20.27 -21.56
CA LYS A 78 -6.04 19.40 -22.15
C LYS A 78 -5.47 18.20 -22.92
N ASP A 79 -4.50 18.43 -23.80
CA ASP A 79 -3.92 17.34 -24.61
C ASP A 79 -3.23 16.27 -23.75
N SER A 80 -2.59 16.68 -22.65
CA SER A 80 -2.01 15.77 -21.66
C SER A 80 -3.09 15.03 -20.88
N ALA A 81 -4.20 15.70 -20.52
CA ALA A 81 -5.33 15.04 -19.87
C ALA A 81 -5.99 13.98 -20.76
N ASP A 82 -6.17 14.25 -22.06
CA ASP A 82 -6.73 13.30 -23.03
C ASP A 82 -5.80 12.06 -23.21
N LYS A 83 -4.48 12.29 -23.27
CA LYS A 83 -3.48 11.20 -23.26
C LYS A 83 -3.51 10.42 -21.94
N GLY A 84 -3.59 11.13 -20.82
CA GLY A 84 -3.69 10.56 -19.49
C GLY A 84 -4.92 9.67 -19.32
N GLU A 85 -6.07 10.07 -19.88
CA GLU A 85 -7.28 9.25 -19.89
C GLU A 85 -7.07 7.93 -20.65
N THR A 86 -6.40 8.01 -21.80
CA THR A 86 -6.07 6.82 -22.62
C THR A 86 -5.14 5.87 -21.85
N LEU A 87 -4.10 6.42 -21.22
CA LEU A 87 -3.17 5.66 -20.37
C LEU A 87 -3.87 5.05 -19.16
N PHE A 88 -4.75 5.81 -18.49
CA PHE A 88 -5.54 5.34 -17.36
C PHE A 88 -6.42 4.14 -17.74
N LYS A 89 -7.13 4.22 -18.87
CA LYS A 89 -7.95 3.12 -19.38
C LYS A 89 -7.11 1.87 -19.67
N ALA A 90 -5.91 2.04 -20.24
CA ALA A 90 -5.04 0.93 -20.59
C ALA A 90 -4.33 0.27 -19.40
N LYS A 91 -3.94 1.06 -18.40
CA LYS A 91 -3.00 0.63 -17.34
C LYS A 91 -3.57 0.62 -15.92
N CYS A 92 -4.68 1.33 -15.66
CA CYS A 92 -5.16 1.57 -14.30
C CYS A 92 -6.61 1.11 -14.07
N ALA A 93 -7.46 1.18 -15.11
CA ALA A 93 -8.90 0.93 -15.00
C ALA A 93 -9.29 -0.51 -14.60
N ALA A 94 -8.37 -1.48 -14.73
CA ALA A 94 -8.58 -2.83 -14.22
C ALA A 94 -8.66 -2.88 -12.68
N CYS A 95 -8.01 -1.94 -11.99
CA CYS A 95 -7.92 -1.93 -10.52
C CYS A 95 -8.61 -0.72 -9.89
N HIS A 96 -8.73 0.39 -10.61
CA HIS A 96 -9.28 1.64 -10.10
C HIS A 96 -10.50 2.10 -10.88
N LYS A 97 -11.48 2.62 -10.14
CA LYS A 97 -12.55 3.44 -10.70
C LYS A 97 -12.42 4.86 -10.16
N LEU A 98 -13.08 5.79 -10.85
CA LEU A 98 -13.12 7.17 -10.44
C LEU A 98 -13.97 7.37 -9.18
N ASP A 99 -15.18 6.81 -9.16
CA ASP A 99 -16.20 7.09 -8.14
C ASP A 99 -16.30 6.07 -7.01
N SER A 100 -15.67 4.91 -7.17
CA SER A 100 -15.90 3.76 -6.30
C SER A 100 -14.62 2.93 -6.14
N ARG A 101 -14.57 2.16 -5.05
CA ARG A 101 -13.52 1.17 -4.84
C ARG A 101 -13.74 -0.01 -5.79
N LEU A 102 -12.64 -0.53 -6.34
CA LEU A 102 -12.62 -1.82 -7.03
C LEU A 102 -11.60 -2.75 -6.36
N VAL A 103 -10.37 -2.80 -6.87
CA VAL A 103 -9.23 -3.42 -6.19
C VAL A 103 -8.54 -2.35 -5.35
N GLY A 104 -8.19 -1.25 -6.00
CA GLY A 104 -7.65 -0.05 -5.36
C GLY A 104 -8.73 0.96 -4.95
N PRO A 105 -8.33 2.06 -4.29
CA PRO A 105 -9.19 3.18 -3.94
C PRO A 105 -9.87 3.84 -5.14
N ALA A 106 -10.99 4.53 -4.87
CA ALA A 106 -11.58 5.49 -5.78
C ALA A 106 -10.62 6.69 -6.01
N LEU A 107 -10.52 7.16 -7.25
CA LEU A 107 -9.55 8.19 -7.63
C LEU A 107 -10.12 9.60 -7.80
N ASN A 108 -11.44 9.78 -7.79
CA ASN A 108 -12.05 11.13 -7.75
C ASN A 108 -11.53 11.90 -6.55
N GLY A 109 -11.15 13.15 -6.77
CA GLY A 109 -10.60 14.05 -5.78
C GLY A 109 -9.20 13.67 -5.30
N VAL A 110 -8.49 12.76 -5.96
CA VAL A 110 -7.14 12.34 -5.52
C VAL A 110 -6.18 13.53 -5.49
N THR A 111 -6.31 14.46 -6.44
CA THR A 111 -5.47 15.68 -6.50
C THR A 111 -5.78 16.69 -5.40
N LYS A 112 -6.95 16.56 -4.77
CA LYS A 112 -7.34 17.34 -3.58
C LYS A 112 -6.85 16.69 -2.27
N ARG A 113 -6.36 15.44 -2.33
CA ARG A 113 -5.93 14.66 -1.16
C ARG A 113 -4.45 14.29 -1.17
N ARG A 114 -3.75 14.47 -2.28
CA ARG A 114 -2.35 14.05 -2.46
C ARG A 114 -1.62 15.10 -3.28
N THR A 115 -0.33 15.27 -3.00
CA THR A 115 0.54 16.12 -3.83
C THR A 115 0.70 15.51 -5.23
N PRO A 116 0.95 16.35 -6.26
CA PRO A 116 1.23 15.86 -7.61
C PRO A 116 2.48 14.96 -7.65
N GLU A 117 3.50 15.28 -6.86
CA GLU A 117 4.71 14.46 -6.71
C GLU A 117 4.38 13.06 -6.18
N TRP A 118 3.61 12.98 -5.10
CA TRP A 118 3.24 11.70 -4.49
C TRP A 118 2.43 10.83 -5.46
N ILE A 119 1.49 11.42 -6.20
CA ILE A 119 0.70 10.71 -7.22
C ILE A 119 1.62 10.13 -8.30
N MET A 120 2.53 10.94 -8.84
CA MET A 120 3.45 10.49 -9.89
C MET A 120 4.42 9.42 -9.37
N ASN A 121 4.96 9.59 -8.16
CA ASN A 121 5.84 8.60 -7.54
C ASN A 121 5.09 7.30 -7.21
N GLN A 122 3.82 7.35 -6.79
CA GLN A 122 3.02 6.13 -6.58
C GLN A 122 2.86 5.34 -7.87
N ILE A 123 2.60 6.02 -8.98
CA ILE A 123 2.38 5.38 -10.28
C ILE A 123 3.67 4.71 -10.78
N MET A 124 4.82 5.35 -10.55
CA MET A 124 6.11 4.89 -11.07
C MET A 124 6.89 3.96 -10.14
N ASN A 125 6.68 4.06 -8.84
CA ASN A 125 7.41 3.30 -7.82
C ASN A 125 6.47 2.72 -6.74
N PRO A 126 5.37 2.04 -7.12
CA PRO A 126 4.33 1.67 -6.15
C PRO A 126 4.83 0.68 -5.10
N ALA A 127 5.73 -0.24 -5.46
CA ALA A 127 6.18 -1.28 -4.52
C ALA A 127 6.96 -0.71 -3.34
N GLU A 128 7.89 0.20 -3.62
CA GLU A 128 8.66 0.88 -2.59
C GLU A 128 7.81 1.89 -1.82
N GLN A 129 6.93 2.62 -2.52
CA GLN A 129 6.03 3.55 -1.87
C GLN A 129 5.08 2.83 -0.90
N ASP A 130 4.44 1.74 -1.31
CA ASP A 130 3.54 0.95 -0.46
C ASP A 130 4.25 0.36 0.80
N THR A 131 5.57 0.18 0.76
CA THR A 131 6.31 -0.48 1.85
C THR A 131 7.14 0.46 2.71
N LYS A 132 7.58 1.62 2.20
CA LYS A 132 8.48 2.54 2.90
C LYS A 132 7.85 3.89 3.20
N ASP A 133 6.89 4.33 2.39
CA ASP A 133 6.18 5.59 2.62
C ASP A 133 5.09 5.38 3.69
N PRO A 134 4.98 6.22 4.73
CA PRO A 134 3.93 6.05 5.75
C PRO A 134 2.51 6.09 5.17
N LEU A 135 2.27 6.96 4.18
CA LEU A 135 0.96 7.05 3.52
C LEU A 135 0.72 5.84 2.62
N GLY A 136 1.72 5.44 1.82
CA GLY A 136 1.70 4.21 1.03
C GLY A 136 1.41 2.98 1.89
N ASN A 137 2.09 2.84 3.03
CA ASN A 137 1.90 1.73 3.96
C ASN A 137 0.48 1.70 4.56
N ALA A 138 -0.05 2.86 4.95
CA ALA A 138 -1.42 2.97 5.43
C ALA A 138 -2.45 2.59 4.35
N LEU A 139 -2.19 2.93 3.08
CA LEU A 139 -3.02 2.49 1.96
C LEU A 139 -2.91 0.98 1.75
N LEU A 140 -1.71 0.41 1.76
CA LEU A 140 -1.50 -1.03 1.62
C LEU A 140 -2.23 -1.80 2.73
N ALA A 141 -2.13 -1.36 3.98
CA ALA A 141 -2.84 -1.96 5.11
C ALA A 141 -4.37 -1.86 4.98
N LYS A 142 -4.88 -0.81 4.34
CA LYS A 142 -6.32 -0.61 4.14
C LYS A 142 -6.89 -1.42 2.97
N TYR A 143 -6.16 -1.47 1.86
CA TYR A 143 -6.64 -2.09 0.62
C TYR A 143 -6.13 -3.54 0.44
N MET A 144 -5.16 -3.96 1.24
CA MET A 144 -4.62 -5.33 1.31
C MET A 144 -4.11 -5.87 -0.03
N THR A 145 -3.82 -4.97 -0.98
CA THR A 145 -3.32 -5.32 -2.31
C THR A 145 -2.24 -4.30 -2.65
N GLN A 146 -1.04 -4.80 -2.92
CA GLN A 146 0.08 -3.98 -3.37
C GLN A 146 -0.13 -3.59 -4.82
N MET A 147 0.06 -2.31 -5.13
CA MET A 147 0.03 -1.84 -6.52
C MET A 147 1.32 -2.31 -7.23
N THR A 148 1.17 -2.91 -8.42
CA THR A 148 2.32 -3.32 -9.24
C THR A 148 2.68 -2.21 -10.22
N PHE A 149 3.97 -2.09 -10.56
CA PHE A 149 4.42 -1.11 -11.55
C PHE A 149 3.90 -1.48 -12.95
N GLN A 150 3.24 -0.53 -13.62
CA GLN A 150 2.56 -0.74 -14.90
C GLN A 150 3.37 -0.31 -16.13
N ASN A 151 4.71 -0.25 -16.00
CA ASN A 151 5.61 0.27 -17.03
C ASN A 151 5.18 1.67 -17.50
N VAL A 152 5.10 2.60 -16.54
CA VAL A 152 4.70 4.00 -16.79
C VAL A 152 5.96 4.87 -16.69
N SER A 153 6.24 5.64 -17.74
CA SER A 153 7.33 6.62 -17.72
C SER A 153 6.95 7.87 -16.91
N GLN A 154 7.92 8.73 -16.59
CA GLN A 154 7.63 9.99 -15.91
C GLN A 154 6.75 10.93 -16.75
N ALA A 155 6.91 10.94 -18.07
CA ALA A 155 6.04 11.72 -18.96
C ALA A 155 4.61 11.17 -18.97
N ASP A 156 4.45 9.85 -19.05
CA ASP A 156 3.13 9.21 -18.98
C ASP A 156 2.46 9.44 -17.61
N ALA A 157 3.22 9.38 -16.52
CA ALA A 157 2.73 9.69 -15.18
C ALA A 157 2.26 11.16 -15.08
N ARG A 158 2.94 12.08 -15.77
CA ARG A 158 2.54 13.49 -15.85
C ARG A 158 1.22 13.66 -16.61
N ASP A 159 1.04 12.94 -17.71
CA ASP A 159 -0.20 12.94 -18.49
C ASP A 159 -1.37 12.35 -17.67
N ILE A 160 -1.15 11.22 -16.97
CA ILE A 160 -2.15 10.63 -16.05
C ILE A 160 -2.51 11.60 -14.92
N LEU A 161 -1.53 12.32 -14.37
CA LEU A 161 -1.79 13.37 -13.37
C LEU A 161 -2.70 14.47 -13.94
N GLU A 162 -2.46 14.94 -15.18
CA GLU A 162 -3.35 15.93 -15.83
C GLU A 162 -4.77 15.40 -16.01
N TYR A 163 -4.94 14.11 -16.33
CA TYR A 163 -6.26 13.49 -16.37
C TYR A 163 -6.98 13.57 -15.02
N PHE A 164 -6.29 13.21 -13.92
CA PHE A 164 -6.87 13.33 -12.59
C PHE A 164 -7.20 14.78 -12.23
N ARG A 165 -6.34 15.75 -12.58
CA ARG A 165 -6.61 17.19 -12.37
C ARG A 165 -7.84 17.66 -13.15
N SER A 166 -7.96 17.28 -14.42
CA SER A 166 -9.09 17.61 -15.28
C SER A 166 -10.42 17.09 -14.70
N ASN A 167 -10.40 15.82 -14.28
CA ASN A 167 -11.54 15.18 -13.65
C ASN A 167 -11.94 15.85 -12.31
N ASP A 168 -10.96 16.21 -11.49
CA ASP A 168 -11.20 16.79 -10.17
C ASP A 168 -11.58 18.27 -10.21
N ALA A 169 -11.22 18.99 -11.28
CA ALA A 169 -11.63 20.38 -11.53
C ALA A 169 -13.08 20.49 -12.01
N SER A 170 -13.62 19.43 -12.59
CA SER A 170 -15.00 19.39 -13.13
C SER A 170 -16.05 19.03 -12.06
N LYS A 171 -15.68 19.01 -10.78
CA LYS A 171 -16.48 18.57 -9.62
C LYS A 171 -16.27 19.47 -8.41
#